data_AF-A0AAJ4A8C1-F1
#
_entry.id   AF-A0AAJ4A8C1-F1
#
_cell.length_a   1.000
_cell.length_b   1.000
_cell.length_c   1.000
_cell.angle_alpha   90.00
_cell.angle_beta   90.00
_cell.angle_gamma   90.00
#
_symmetry.space_group_name_H-M   'P 1'
#
loop_
_entity.id
_entity.type
_entity.pdbx_description
1 polymer ?
#
loop_
_entity_poly.entity_id
_entity_poly.type
_entity_poly.pdbx_seq_one_letter_code
_entity_poly.pdbx_strand_id
1 'polypeptide(L)'
;MATLDTDTAWKLILNASNRSNVTLPLPGTSQPALRINGKSWELVHQATEDARNLISLFLPLCQPIKRPAGNHVIGQLGQSLDGRIATVTGCSRFINGDDGITHLHRIRALCDAVVVGAGTAATDNPRLTVRRANGPNPVRVVIDRHNRVPRSHHLFTDNAAPTLHLIAGEYDSTRKPASIGQVTTIPCLGAEDDPTPVPPERILQVLQDHGLRKIFIEGGGVTVSSFLKAGLLDRLHVMVAPMIIGSGRPAFSLPEIDQLDDALRPRAQLVNLGSDMLFDLAFERRWN
;
A
#
# COMPACT_ATOMS: atom_id res chain seq x y z
N MET A 1 34.74 -7.07 8.87
CA MET A 1 33.80 -6.08 8.30
C MET A 1 32.49 -6.21 9.05
N ALA A 2 31.85 -5.11 9.41
CA ALA A 2 30.55 -5.16 10.09
C ALA A 2 29.49 -5.77 9.14
N THR A 3 28.70 -6.71 9.66
CA THR A 3 27.58 -7.31 8.93
C THR A 3 26.47 -6.28 8.79
N LEU A 4 25.90 -6.15 7.59
CA LEU A 4 24.81 -5.23 7.29
C LEU A 4 23.53 -5.67 8.01
N ASP A 5 22.98 -4.78 8.83
CA ASP A 5 21.77 -4.97 9.63
C ASP A 5 20.50 -4.40 8.96
N THR A 6 19.35 -4.57 9.60
CA THR A 6 18.04 -4.14 9.07
C THR A 6 17.91 -2.63 8.92
N ASP A 7 18.55 -1.85 9.79
CA ASP A 7 18.57 -0.38 9.72
C ASP A 7 19.37 0.12 8.51
N THR A 8 20.53 -0.48 8.28
CA THR A 8 21.37 -0.19 7.12
C THR A 8 20.67 -0.64 5.83
N ALA A 9 20.06 -1.84 5.83
CA ALA A 9 19.24 -2.32 4.73
C ALA A 9 18.11 -1.36 4.38
N TRP A 10 17.38 -0.86 5.39
CA TRP A 10 16.29 0.08 5.17
C TRP A 10 16.75 1.40 4.53
N LYS A 11 17.88 1.95 4.98
CA LYS A 11 18.48 3.14 4.37
C LYS A 11 18.87 2.91 2.90
N LEU A 12 19.41 1.73 2.58
CA LEU A 12 19.72 1.36 1.19
C LEU A 12 18.47 1.23 0.33
N ILE A 13 17.40 0.62 0.85
CA ILE A 13 16.11 0.48 0.16
C ILE A 13 15.50 1.85 -0.15
N LEU A 14 15.50 2.78 0.80
CA LEU A 14 15.05 4.16 0.57
C LEU A 14 15.87 4.84 -0.52
N ASN A 15 17.20 4.71 -0.46
CA ASN A 15 18.11 5.26 -1.47
C ASN A 15 17.95 4.60 -2.85
N ALA A 16 17.40 3.39 -2.91
CA ALA A 16 17.09 2.67 -4.14
C ALA A 16 15.78 3.12 -4.79
N SER A 17 14.91 3.83 -4.06
CA SER A 17 13.59 4.23 -4.57
C SER A 17 13.70 5.04 -5.86
N ASN A 18 13.00 4.58 -6.89
CA ASN A 18 12.99 5.12 -8.25
C ASN A 18 14.37 5.10 -8.95
N ARG A 19 15.26 4.17 -8.58
CA ARG A 19 16.56 3.98 -9.23
C ARG A 19 16.70 2.57 -9.82
N SER A 20 17.45 2.47 -10.91
CA SER A 20 17.83 1.21 -11.56
C SER A 20 19.21 1.35 -12.17
N ASN A 21 19.94 0.25 -12.32
CA ASN A 21 21.29 0.23 -12.92
C ASN A 21 22.26 1.14 -12.15
N VAL A 22 22.28 1.01 -10.82
CA VAL A 22 23.03 1.86 -9.90
C VAL A 22 23.75 1.01 -8.85
N THR A 23 24.90 1.49 -8.38
CA THR A 23 25.55 0.98 -7.16
C THR A 23 25.38 1.99 -6.04
N LEU A 24 24.71 1.59 -4.98
CA LEU A 24 24.50 2.42 -3.80
C LEU A 24 25.60 2.14 -2.78
N PRO A 25 26.22 3.19 -2.21
CA PRO A 25 27.21 3.00 -1.16
C PRO A 25 26.55 2.72 0.19
N LEU A 26 27.34 2.18 1.13
CA LEU A 26 26.95 2.11 2.54
C LEU A 26 26.59 3.54 3.00
N PRO A 27 25.46 3.72 3.73
CA PRO A 27 25.03 5.03 4.20
C PRO A 27 26.14 5.78 4.94
N GLY A 28 26.44 7.01 4.49
CA GLY A 28 27.47 7.86 5.10
C GLY A 28 28.91 7.57 4.64
N THR A 29 29.10 6.69 3.65
CA THR A 29 30.43 6.34 3.11
C THR A 29 30.45 6.36 1.59
N SER A 30 31.62 6.10 0.98
CA SER A 30 31.79 5.84 -0.45
C SER A 30 31.92 4.35 -0.80
N GLN A 31 31.87 3.44 0.19
CA GLN A 31 32.05 2.01 -0.06
C GLN A 31 30.80 1.41 -0.71
N PRO A 32 30.91 0.67 -1.83
CA PRO A 32 29.75 0.10 -2.51
C PRO A 32 29.07 -0.98 -1.67
N ALA A 33 27.74 -0.92 -1.53
CA ALA A 33 26.98 -1.84 -0.68
C ALA A 33 25.94 -2.67 -1.43
N LEU A 34 25.18 -2.03 -2.32
CA LEU A 34 24.06 -2.64 -3.03
C LEU A 34 24.12 -2.28 -4.51
N ARG A 35 24.26 -3.28 -5.36
CA ARG A 35 24.18 -3.13 -6.82
C ARG A 35 22.78 -3.49 -7.27
N ILE A 36 22.18 -2.67 -8.13
CA ILE A 36 20.84 -2.88 -8.68
C ILE A 36 20.96 -2.84 -10.20
N ASN A 37 20.58 -3.93 -10.88
CA ASN A 37 20.62 -4.06 -12.33
C ASN A 37 19.24 -4.50 -12.85
N GLY A 38 18.43 -3.54 -13.29
CA GLY A 38 17.03 -3.80 -13.62
C GLY A 38 16.26 -4.41 -12.44
N LYS A 39 15.86 -5.69 -12.56
CA LYS A 39 15.14 -6.44 -11.52
C LYS A 39 16.05 -7.23 -10.58
N SER A 40 17.34 -7.39 -10.92
CA SER A 40 18.30 -8.12 -10.09
C SER A 40 19.06 -7.17 -9.17
N TRP A 41 19.54 -7.71 -8.06
CA TRP A 41 20.34 -6.98 -7.11
C TRP A 41 21.39 -7.90 -6.46
N GLU A 42 22.47 -7.29 -5.97
CA GLU A 42 23.58 -7.98 -5.31
C GLU A 42 24.05 -7.14 -4.13
N LEU A 43 24.20 -7.78 -2.97
CA LEU A 43 24.86 -7.19 -1.81
C LEU A 43 26.37 -7.44 -1.88
N VAL A 44 27.15 -6.38 -1.75
CA VAL A 44 28.62 -6.43 -1.74
C VAL A 44 29.15 -6.92 -0.39
N HIS A 45 28.42 -6.64 0.69
CA HIS A 45 28.77 -7.03 2.06
C HIS A 45 27.91 -8.19 2.56
N GLN A 46 28.44 -8.93 3.54
CA GLN A 46 27.63 -9.86 4.32
C GLN A 46 26.52 -9.09 5.06
N ALA A 47 25.33 -9.70 5.12
CA ALA A 47 24.16 -9.13 5.76
C ALA A 47 23.52 -10.17 6.68
N THR A 48 22.80 -9.73 7.70
CA THR A 48 21.94 -10.64 8.48
C THR A 48 20.85 -11.22 7.58
N GLU A 49 20.25 -12.33 7.99
CA GLU A 49 19.14 -12.93 7.25
C GLU A 49 17.96 -11.96 7.13
N ASP A 50 17.59 -11.31 8.23
CA ASP A 50 16.54 -10.29 8.27
C ASP A 50 16.81 -9.11 7.32
N ALA A 51 18.07 -8.66 7.24
CA ALA A 51 18.45 -7.59 6.33
C ALA A 51 18.33 -8.02 4.85
N ARG A 52 18.72 -9.25 4.52
CA ARG A 52 18.53 -9.81 3.16
C ARG A 52 17.06 -9.98 2.82
N ASN A 53 16.26 -10.49 3.76
CA ASN A 53 14.83 -10.66 3.60
C ASN A 53 14.15 -9.30 3.36
N LEU A 54 14.52 -8.27 4.13
CA LEU A 54 14.01 -6.92 3.96
C LEU A 54 14.34 -6.35 2.57
N ILE A 55 15.57 -6.52 2.11
CA ILE A 55 16.02 -6.06 0.78
C ILE A 55 15.27 -6.80 -0.33
N SER A 56 15.19 -8.13 -0.24
CA SER A 56 14.45 -8.96 -1.20
C SER A 56 12.98 -8.56 -1.29
N LEU A 57 12.37 -8.26 -0.16
CA LEU A 57 10.96 -7.94 -0.06
C LEU A 57 10.65 -6.54 -0.61
N PHE A 58 11.50 -5.54 -0.37
CA PHE A 58 11.17 -4.14 -0.68
C PHE A 58 11.80 -3.60 -1.97
N LEU A 59 12.95 -4.11 -2.42
CA LEU A 59 13.54 -3.64 -3.68
C LEU A 59 12.63 -3.77 -4.92
N PRO A 60 11.77 -4.80 -5.05
CA PRO A 60 10.78 -4.84 -6.12
C PRO A 60 9.86 -3.60 -6.16
N LEU A 61 9.57 -2.99 -5.01
CA LEU A 61 8.74 -1.79 -4.90
C LEU A 61 9.51 -0.50 -5.25
N CYS A 62 10.84 -0.55 -5.20
CA CYS A 62 11.69 0.60 -5.51
C CYS A 62 11.83 0.87 -7.01
N GLN A 63 11.44 -0.08 -7.88
CA GLN A 63 11.68 0.05 -9.32
C GLN A 63 11.08 1.34 -9.92
N PRO A 64 11.79 1.98 -10.88
CA PRO A 64 11.23 3.09 -11.63
C PRO A 64 9.99 2.66 -12.42
N ILE A 65 8.96 3.50 -12.41
CA ILE A 65 7.76 3.28 -13.20
C ILE A 65 8.01 3.73 -14.65
N LYS A 66 7.76 2.85 -15.61
CA LYS A 66 7.83 3.19 -17.05
C LYS A 66 6.71 4.17 -17.41
N ARG A 67 7.09 5.31 -18.02
CA ARG A 67 6.18 6.34 -18.53
C ARG A 67 5.66 5.97 -19.93
N PRO A 68 4.48 6.45 -20.36
CA PRO A 68 3.63 7.48 -19.72
C PRO A 68 2.51 6.99 -18.79
N ALA A 69 2.01 5.76 -18.93
CA ALA A 69 0.77 5.32 -18.27
C ALA A 69 0.96 4.38 -17.06
N GLY A 70 2.20 4.09 -16.64
CA GLY A 70 2.44 3.18 -15.53
C GLY A 70 1.95 3.74 -14.18
N ASN A 71 1.24 2.89 -13.44
CA ASN A 71 1.16 2.92 -11.98
C ASN A 71 1.86 1.68 -11.44
N HIS A 72 2.24 1.71 -10.17
CA HIS A 72 2.59 0.53 -9.40
C HIS A 72 1.66 0.51 -8.18
N VAL A 73 0.76 -0.48 -8.11
CA VAL A 73 -0.26 -0.56 -7.05
C VAL A 73 0.04 -1.74 -6.14
N ILE A 74 0.21 -1.43 -4.86
CA ILE A 74 0.44 -2.42 -3.79
C ILE A 74 -0.82 -2.48 -2.94
N GLY A 75 -1.40 -3.65 -2.76
CA GLY A 75 -2.44 -3.88 -1.75
C GLY A 75 -1.83 -4.45 -0.48
N GLN A 76 -2.41 -4.14 0.68
CA GLN A 76 -2.10 -4.85 1.91
C GLN A 76 -3.35 -5.12 2.74
N LEU A 77 -3.41 -6.34 3.29
CA LEU A 77 -4.42 -6.76 4.27
C LEU A 77 -3.75 -7.46 5.45
N GLY A 78 -4.27 -7.20 6.65
CA GLY A 78 -3.91 -7.90 7.87
C GLY A 78 -5.09 -8.73 8.29
N GLN A 79 -4.92 -10.05 8.39
CA GLN A 79 -5.99 -10.98 8.72
C GLN A 79 -5.57 -11.95 9.82
N SER A 80 -6.57 -12.51 10.49
CA SER A 80 -6.42 -13.71 11.30
C SER A 80 -6.09 -14.94 10.43
N LEU A 81 -5.66 -16.03 11.06
CA LEU A 81 -5.36 -17.31 10.41
C LEU A 81 -6.57 -17.87 9.63
N ASP A 82 -7.78 -17.62 10.11
CA ASP A 82 -9.04 -18.00 9.47
C ASP A 82 -9.59 -16.94 8.50
N GLY A 83 -8.75 -16.00 8.06
CA GLY A 83 -9.03 -15.10 6.94
C GLY A 83 -9.93 -13.91 7.26
N ARG A 84 -9.94 -13.44 8.52
CA ARG A 84 -10.82 -12.35 8.98
C ARG A 84 -10.04 -11.07 9.30
N ILE A 85 -10.59 -9.92 8.92
CA ILE A 85 -9.98 -8.59 9.12
C ILE A 85 -10.61 -7.78 10.25
N ALA A 86 -11.71 -8.27 10.82
CA ALA A 86 -12.39 -7.68 11.96
C ALA A 86 -13.39 -8.68 12.55
N THR A 87 -13.84 -8.42 13.78
CA THR A 87 -15.06 -9.04 14.32
C THR A 87 -16.31 -8.60 13.55
N VAL A 88 -17.46 -9.23 13.79
CA VAL A 88 -18.75 -8.83 13.21
C VAL A 88 -19.11 -7.37 13.51
N THR A 89 -18.75 -6.90 14.71
CA THR A 89 -18.93 -5.50 15.14
C THR A 89 -17.94 -4.52 14.52
N GLY A 90 -16.94 -5.01 13.78
CA GLY A 90 -15.95 -4.18 13.10
C GLY A 90 -14.70 -3.86 13.92
N CYS A 91 -14.47 -4.55 15.04
CA CYS A 91 -13.22 -4.41 15.79
C CYS A 91 -12.08 -5.06 15.01
N SER A 92 -11.13 -4.25 14.55
CA SER A 92 -9.99 -4.64 13.69
C SER A 92 -8.62 -4.31 14.29
N ARG A 93 -8.58 -3.60 15.42
CA ARG A 93 -7.32 -3.20 16.07
C ARG A 93 -6.60 -4.42 16.65
N PHE A 94 -5.26 -4.41 16.53
CA PHE A 94 -4.35 -5.42 17.08
C PHE A 94 -4.42 -6.80 16.42
N ILE A 95 -4.95 -6.90 15.20
CA ILE A 95 -4.76 -8.13 14.40
C ILE A 95 -3.27 -8.28 14.08
N ASN A 96 -2.65 -7.23 13.54
CA ASN A 96 -1.21 -7.23 13.28
C ASN A 96 -0.38 -6.93 14.53
N GLY A 97 0.75 -7.62 14.64
CA GLY A 97 1.80 -7.31 15.61
C GLY A 97 2.65 -6.09 15.22
N ASP A 98 3.57 -5.71 16.11
CA ASP A 98 4.43 -4.54 15.93
C ASP A 98 5.32 -4.63 14.66
N ASP A 99 5.73 -5.84 14.28
CA ASP A 99 6.51 -6.08 13.07
C ASP A 99 5.70 -5.81 11.80
N GLY A 100 4.43 -6.25 11.80
CA GLY A 100 3.48 -5.99 10.73
C GLY A 100 3.15 -4.50 10.59
N ILE A 101 3.01 -3.80 11.73
CA ILE A 101 2.84 -2.34 11.74
C ILE A 101 4.10 -1.64 11.19
N THR A 102 5.30 -2.09 11.56
CA THR A 102 6.55 -1.56 11.03
C THR A 102 6.67 -1.78 9.53
N HIS A 103 6.31 -2.98 9.05
CA HIS A 103 6.24 -3.32 7.62
C HIS A 103 5.29 -2.39 6.86
N LEU A 104 4.11 -2.13 7.42
CA LEU A 104 3.13 -1.20 6.86
C LEU A 104 3.70 0.22 6.68
N HIS A 105 4.40 0.72 7.70
CA HIS A 105 5.04 2.03 7.66
C HIS A 105 6.17 2.10 6.62
N ARG A 106 6.89 0.99 6.37
CA ARG A 106 7.89 0.89 5.30
C ARG A 106 7.24 0.94 3.91
N ILE A 107 6.10 0.29 3.69
CA ILE A 107 5.37 0.40 2.41
C ILE A 107 4.94 1.85 2.17
N ARG A 108 4.33 2.50 3.18
CA ARG A 108 3.95 3.93 3.09
C ARG A 108 5.12 4.81 2.68
N ALA A 109 6.30 4.59 3.25
CA ALA A 109 7.52 5.37 2.96
C ALA A 109 8.04 5.24 1.53
N LEU A 110 7.65 4.20 0.79
CA LEU A 110 8.07 3.96 -0.60
C LEU A 110 7.00 4.36 -1.63
N CYS A 111 5.82 4.76 -1.18
CA CYS A 111 4.69 5.07 -2.04
C CYS A 111 4.45 6.58 -2.10
N ASP A 112 3.93 7.04 -3.23
CA ASP A 112 3.56 8.43 -3.43
C ASP A 112 2.23 8.73 -2.72
N ALA A 113 1.34 7.72 -2.67
CA ALA A 113 0.03 7.83 -2.05
C ALA A 113 -0.36 6.58 -1.26
N VAL A 114 -1.15 6.77 -0.21
CA VAL A 114 -1.84 5.72 0.54
C VAL A 114 -3.34 5.94 0.48
N VAL A 115 -4.08 4.94 0.05
CA VAL A 115 -5.52 4.98 -0.23
C VAL A 115 -6.25 4.13 0.80
N VAL A 116 -7.29 4.70 1.43
CA VAL A 116 -8.17 4.00 2.37
C VAL A 116 -9.64 4.24 2.00
N GLY A 117 -10.51 3.26 2.29
CA GLY A 117 -11.96 3.44 2.17
C GLY A 117 -12.58 4.18 3.37
N ALA A 118 -13.68 4.90 3.14
CA ALA A 118 -14.37 5.65 4.18
C ALA A 118 -14.80 4.82 5.40
N GLY A 119 -15.16 3.54 5.24
CA GLY A 119 -15.54 2.69 6.36
C GLY A 119 -14.41 2.54 7.38
N THR A 120 -13.23 2.13 6.91
CA THR A 120 -12.02 2.03 7.73
C THR A 120 -11.60 3.40 8.27
N ALA A 121 -11.61 4.44 7.44
CA ALA A 121 -11.23 5.78 7.87
C ALA A 121 -12.15 6.32 8.98
N ALA A 122 -13.47 6.15 8.87
CA ALA A 122 -14.44 6.61 9.85
C ALA A 122 -14.33 5.85 11.17
N THR A 123 -14.12 4.54 11.13
CA THR A 123 -14.00 3.70 12.34
C THR A 123 -12.66 3.87 13.05
N ASP A 124 -11.55 3.84 12.32
CA ASP A 124 -10.22 3.74 12.93
C ASP A 124 -9.54 5.09 13.16
N ASN A 125 -10.05 6.17 12.54
CA ASN A 125 -9.44 7.50 12.57
C ASN A 125 -7.91 7.44 12.29
N PRO A 126 -7.47 6.85 11.16
CA PRO A 126 -6.06 6.62 10.92
C PRO A 126 -5.33 7.92 10.59
N ARG A 127 -4.04 7.96 10.92
CA ARG A 127 -3.16 9.07 10.52
C ARG A 127 -2.59 8.91 9.11
N LEU A 128 -2.40 7.65 8.67
CA LEU A 128 -1.80 7.26 7.38
C LEU A 128 -0.42 7.87 7.09
N THR A 129 0.37 8.12 8.14
CA THR A 129 1.75 8.65 8.06
C THR A 129 2.81 7.58 8.33
N VAL A 130 4.07 7.89 8.06
CA VAL A 130 5.25 7.09 8.40
C VAL A 130 5.74 7.48 9.80
N ARG A 131 5.73 6.53 10.75
CA ARG A 131 6.05 6.75 12.18
C ARG A 131 6.89 5.64 12.81
N ARG A 132 6.92 4.46 12.19
CA ARG A 132 7.71 3.29 12.65
C ARG A 132 8.86 2.94 11.71
N ALA A 133 9.13 3.80 10.73
CA ALA A 133 10.22 3.65 9.78
C ALA A 133 10.74 5.03 9.38
N ASN A 134 11.92 5.10 8.78
CA ASN A 134 12.41 6.31 8.13
C ASN A 134 11.79 6.45 6.73
N GLY A 135 11.56 7.67 6.27
CA GLY A 135 11.08 7.97 4.91
C GLY A 135 9.99 9.04 4.89
N PRO A 136 9.60 9.51 3.69
CA PRO A 136 8.58 10.55 3.54
C PRO A 136 7.18 10.02 3.87
N ASN A 137 6.28 10.92 4.29
CA ASN A 137 4.86 10.62 4.34
C ASN A 137 4.28 10.56 2.91
N PRO A 138 3.48 9.54 2.57
CA PRO A 138 2.72 9.54 1.32
C PRO A 138 1.59 10.58 1.39
N VAL A 139 1.08 10.97 0.22
CA VAL A 139 -0.22 11.67 0.13
C VAL A 139 -1.31 10.73 0.64
N ARG A 140 -2.16 11.24 1.52
CA ARG A 140 -3.29 10.48 2.09
C ARG A 140 -4.48 10.59 1.15
N VAL A 141 -5.10 9.49 0.79
CA VAL A 141 -6.24 9.47 -0.11
C VAL A 141 -7.38 8.73 0.57
N VAL A 142 -8.53 9.38 0.69
CA VAL A 142 -9.72 8.77 1.31
C VAL A 142 -10.86 8.72 0.31
N ILE A 143 -11.35 7.51 0.03
CA ILE A 143 -12.50 7.24 -0.85
C ILE A 143 -13.78 7.37 -0.02
N ASP A 144 -14.48 8.50 -0.14
CA ASP A 144 -15.59 8.86 0.73
C ASP A 144 -16.72 9.58 -0.02
N ARG A 145 -17.40 8.84 -0.90
CA ARG A 145 -18.48 9.32 -1.77
C ARG A 145 -19.50 10.19 -1.05
N HIS A 146 -19.94 9.78 0.15
CA HIS A 146 -21.02 10.41 0.91
C HIS A 146 -20.54 11.18 2.15
N ASN A 147 -19.30 11.65 2.18
CA ASN A 147 -18.75 12.44 3.31
C ASN A 147 -18.93 11.78 4.70
N ARG A 148 -18.79 10.45 4.79
CA ARG A 148 -19.00 9.67 6.01
C ARG A 148 -17.86 9.81 7.02
N VAL A 149 -16.67 10.22 6.58
CA VAL A 149 -15.52 10.36 7.49
C VAL A 149 -15.66 11.67 8.27
N PRO A 150 -15.72 11.66 9.61
CA PRO A 150 -15.89 12.87 10.40
C PRO A 150 -14.79 13.90 10.11
N ARG A 151 -15.17 15.18 9.94
CA ARG A 151 -14.23 16.28 9.68
C ARG A 151 -13.25 16.53 10.84
N SER A 152 -13.54 16.00 12.02
CA SER A 152 -12.66 16.04 13.19
C SER A 152 -11.51 15.02 13.14
N HIS A 153 -11.58 14.02 12.24
CA HIS A 153 -10.57 12.96 12.14
C HIS A 153 -9.21 13.46 11.67
N HIS A 154 -8.16 12.73 12.04
CA HIS A 154 -6.76 13.07 11.80
C HIS A 154 -6.45 13.36 10.34
N LEU A 155 -7.09 12.63 9.41
CA LEU A 155 -6.94 12.84 7.96
C LEU A 155 -7.22 14.29 7.52
N PHE A 156 -8.05 15.02 8.28
CA PHE A 156 -8.47 16.38 7.94
C PHE A 156 -7.90 17.45 8.88
N THR A 157 -7.47 17.09 10.08
CA THR A 157 -7.15 18.06 11.15
C THR A 157 -5.68 18.12 11.54
N ASP A 158 -4.91 17.04 11.36
CA ASP A 158 -3.57 16.95 11.95
C ASP A 158 -2.46 17.64 11.14
N ASN A 159 -2.74 18.04 9.89
CA ASN A 159 -1.78 18.66 8.97
C ASN A 159 -0.46 17.87 8.81
N ALA A 160 -0.47 16.55 9.02
CA ALA A 160 0.76 15.75 9.00
C ALA A 160 1.23 15.35 7.59
N ALA A 161 0.33 15.39 6.60
CA ALA A 161 0.60 15.16 5.18
C ALA A 161 -0.55 15.72 4.31
N PRO A 162 -0.32 16.00 3.02
CA PRO A 162 -1.38 16.33 2.08
C PRO A 162 -2.46 15.24 2.05
N THR A 163 -3.73 15.65 1.97
CA THR A 163 -4.88 14.74 1.91
C THR A 163 -5.73 15.03 0.67
N LEU A 164 -5.99 14.01 -0.14
CA LEU A 164 -7.01 14.01 -1.18
C LEU A 164 -8.28 13.36 -0.64
N HIS A 165 -9.36 14.14 -0.54
CA HIS A 165 -10.68 13.67 -0.15
C HIS A 165 -11.51 13.42 -1.40
N LEU A 166 -11.64 12.16 -1.80
CA LEU A 166 -12.41 11.78 -2.97
C LEU A 166 -13.89 11.68 -2.59
N ILE A 167 -14.75 12.44 -3.28
CA ILE A 167 -16.19 12.53 -3.01
C ILE A 167 -17.01 12.33 -4.28
N ALA A 168 -18.34 12.28 -4.13
CA ALA A 168 -19.28 12.29 -5.24
C ALA A 168 -19.05 13.50 -6.18
N GLY A 169 -19.25 13.27 -7.47
CA GLY A 169 -19.13 14.24 -8.56
C GLY A 169 -18.16 13.81 -9.65
N GLU A 170 -18.07 14.64 -10.68
CA GLU A 170 -17.25 14.41 -11.87
C GLU A 170 -15.89 15.10 -11.77
N TYR A 171 -14.85 14.36 -12.15
CA TYR A 171 -13.48 14.89 -12.13
C TYR A 171 -13.13 15.56 -13.45
N ASP A 172 -12.73 16.83 -13.33
CA ASP A 172 -12.24 17.68 -14.41
C ASP A 172 -10.78 18.05 -14.10
N SER A 173 -9.84 17.54 -14.90
CA SER A 173 -8.40 17.78 -14.73
C SER A 173 -7.98 19.21 -15.05
N THR A 174 -8.82 19.98 -15.73
CA THR A 174 -8.53 21.39 -16.07
C THR A 174 -8.91 22.35 -14.94
N ARG A 175 -9.77 21.90 -14.03
CA ARG A 175 -10.27 22.71 -12.92
C ARG A 175 -9.39 22.54 -11.68
N LYS A 176 -8.96 23.66 -11.10
CA LYS A 176 -8.28 23.64 -9.81
C LYS A 176 -9.26 23.15 -8.73
N PRO A 177 -8.95 22.06 -7.99
CA PRO A 177 -9.85 21.57 -6.96
C PRO A 177 -9.88 22.49 -5.75
N ALA A 178 -10.94 22.39 -4.95
CA ALA A 178 -11.07 23.15 -3.72
C ALA A 178 -10.12 22.59 -2.66
N SER A 179 -9.35 23.46 -2.00
CA SER A 179 -8.42 23.08 -0.93
C SER A 179 -8.62 23.94 0.30
N ILE A 180 -8.62 23.31 1.47
CA ILE A 180 -8.61 23.96 2.78
C ILE A 180 -7.42 23.40 3.57
N GLY A 181 -6.43 24.24 3.86
CA GLY A 181 -5.18 23.78 4.45
C GLY A 181 -4.49 22.73 3.56
N GLN A 182 -4.18 21.56 4.12
CA GLN A 182 -3.59 20.44 3.39
C GLN A 182 -4.62 19.47 2.77
N VAL A 183 -5.92 19.74 2.92
CA VAL A 183 -6.99 18.89 2.39
C VAL A 183 -7.45 19.45 1.06
N THR A 184 -7.41 18.64 0.02
CA THR A 184 -7.95 18.95 -1.31
C THR A 184 -9.12 18.02 -1.59
N THR A 185 -10.28 18.59 -1.87
CA THR A 185 -11.50 17.84 -2.19
C THR A 185 -11.58 17.60 -3.69
N ILE A 186 -11.71 16.34 -4.07
CA ILE A 186 -11.74 15.90 -5.47
C ILE A 186 -13.08 15.20 -5.74
N PRO A 187 -13.99 15.81 -6.50
CA PRO A 187 -15.17 15.11 -7.00
C PRO A 187 -14.75 14.13 -8.09
N CYS A 188 -14.81 12.82 -7.81
CA CYS A 188 -14.44 11.80 -8.81
C CYS A 188 -15.14 10.45 -8.62
N LEU A 189 -16.11 10.38 -7.71
CA LEU A 189 -16.77 9.13 -7.32
C LEU A 189 -18.19 9.02 -7.90
N GLY A 190 -18.47 9.69 -9.01
CA GLY A 190 -19.77 9.63 -9.70
C GLY A 190 -20.89 10.32 -8.90
N ALA A 191 -22.12 10.28 -9.39
CA ALA A 191 -23.26 10.96 -8.76
C ALA A 191 -23.50 10.46 -7.32
N GLU A 192 -23.99 11.31 -6.42
CA GLU A 192 -24.18 10.90 -5.02
C GLU A 192 -25.22 9.79 -4.87
N ASP A 193 -26.31 9.83 -5.64
CA ASP A 193 -27.42 8.88 -5.55
C ASP A 193 -27.26 7.62 -6.44
N ASP A 194 -26.17 7.53 -7.22
CA ASP A 194 -25.91 6.36 -8.06
C ASP A 194 -25.24 5.26 -7.21
N PRO A 195 -25.88 4.10 -7.02
CA PRO A 195 -25.31 3.02 -6.23
C PRO A 195 -24.11 2.34 -6.91
N THR A 196 -23.88 2.59 -8.21
CA THR A 196 -22.83 1.97 -9.00
C THR A 196 -21.46 2.40 -8.46
N PRO A 197 -20.60 1.47 -8.00
CA PRO A 197 -19.25 1.80 -7.59
C PRO A 197 -18.43 2.34 -8.76
N VAL A 198 -17.66 3.41 -8.52
CA VAL A 198 -16.73 3.92 -9.53
C VAL A 198 -15.60 2.92 -9.76
N PRO A 199 -15.23 2.65 -11.03
CA PRO A 199 -14.10 1.77 -11.35
C PRO A 199 -12.80 2.28 -10.72
N PRO A 200 -11.98 1.43 -10.08
CA PRO A 200 -10.74 1.89 -9.44
C PRO A 200 -9.72 2.52 -10.42
N GLU A 201 -9.82 2.24 -11.72
CA GLU A 201 -9.08 2.89 -12.80
C GLU A 201 -9.28 4.41 -12.77
N ARG A 202 -10.51 4.87 -12.48
CA ARG A 202 -10.81 6.30 -12.38
C ARG A 202 -10.04 6.94 -11.24
N ILE A 203 -9.97 6.27 -10.09
CA ILE A 203 -9.18 6.73 -8.94
C ILE A 203 -7.70 6.80 -9.33
N LEU A 204 -7.18 5.76 -9.97
CA LEU A 204 -5.79 5.74 -10.45
C LEU A 204 -5.49 6.87 -11.44
N GLN A 205 -6.41 7.19 -12.35
CA GLN A 205 -6.25 8.32 -13.28
C GLN A 205 -6.14 9.66 -12.54
N VAL A 206 -7.03 9.91 -11.57
CA VAL A 206 -7.00 11.13 -10.75
C VAL A 206 -5.66 11.27 -10.02
N LEU A 207 -5.17 10.17 -9.44
CA LEU A 207 -3.88 10.15 -8.73
C LEU A 207 -2.71 10.41 -9.68
N GLN A 208 -2.74 9.85 -10.90
CA GLN A 208 -1.74 10.12 -11.93
C GLN A 208 -1.71 11.59 -12.35
N ASP A 209 -2.87 12.21 -12.49
CA ASP A 209 -3.00 13.64 -12.84
C ASP A 209 -2.44 14.54 -11.72
N HIS A 210 -2.35 14.01 -10.49
CA HIS A 210 -1.69 14.64 -9.35
C HIS A 210 -0.21 14.22 -9.20
N GLY A 211 0.34 13.51 -10.18
CA GLY A 211 1.74 13.06 -10.19
C GLY A 211 2.03 11.83 -9.31
N LEU A 212 1.02 11.20 -8.73
CA LEU A 212 1.14 10.07 -7.81
C LEU A 212 1.02 8.76 -8.60
N ARG A 213 1.99 7.85 -8.47
CA ARG A 213 2.07 6.65 -9.33
C ARG A 213 2.38 5.36 -8.58
N LYS A 214 3.11 5.44 -7.47
CA LYS A 214 3.26 4.34 -6.51
C LYS A 214 2.15 4.43 -5.48
N ILE A 215 1.12 3.62 -5.67
CA ILE A 215 -0.12 3.69 -4.91
C ILE A 215 -0.19 2.53 -3.94
N PHE A 216 -0.37 2.84 -2.67
CA PHE A 216 -0.58 1.85 -1.63
C PHE A 216 -2.05 1.80 -1.24
N ILE A 217 -2.73 0.68 -1.49
CA ILE A 217 -4.11 0.45 -1.05
C ILE A 217 -4.06 -0.21 0.33
N GLU A 218 -4.35 0.59 1.35
CA GLU A 218 -4.23 0.20 2.74
C GLU A 218 -5.60 0.01 3.38
N GLY A 219 -5.88 -1.21 3.83
CA GLY A 219 -6.96 -1.48 4.78
C GLY A 219 -8.38 -1.31 4.23
N GLY A 220 -9.26 -2.18 4.73
CA GLY A 220 -10.63 -2.33 4.26
C GLY A 220 -10.72 -3.39 3.17
N GLY A 221 -11.29 -4.55 3.52
CA GLY A 221 -11.44 -5.68 2.60
C GLY A 221 -12.16 -5.30 1.30
N VAL A 222 -13.13 -4.38 1.37
CA VAL A 222 -13.85 -3.87 0.19
C VAL A 222 -12.92 -3.14 -0.77
N THR A 223 -12.11 -2.18 -0.28
CA THR A 223 -11.23 -1.38 -1.14
C THR A 223 -10.18 -2.26 -1.79
N VAL A 224 -9.45 -3.07 -1.02
CA VAL A 224 -8.43 -3.97 -1.58
C VAL A 224 -9.05 -4.96 -2.57
N SER A 225 -10.22 -5.53 -2.25
CA SER A 225 -10.91 -6.45 -3.16
C SER A 225 -11.36 -5.77 -4.45
N SER A 226 -11.75 -4.49 -4.42
CA SER A 226 -12.15 -3.76 -5.63
C SER A 226 -10.98 -3.62 -6.62
N PHE A 227 -9.78 -3.28 -6.14
CA PHE A 227 -8.58 -3.21 -6.97
C PHE A 227 -8.10 -4.59 -7.42
N LEU A 228 -8.22 -5.60 -6.56
CA LEU A 228 -7.87 -6.98 -6.91
C LEU A 228 -8.79 -7.52 -8.02
N LYS A 229 -10.11 -7.34 -7.88
CA LYS A 229 -11.12 -7.73 -8.89
C LYS A 229 -10.89 -7.02 -10.23
N ALA A 230 -10.48 -5.76 -10.20
CA ALA A 230 -10.17 -4.98 -11.40
C ALA A 230 -8.82 -5.39 -12.06
N GLY A 231 -8.06 -6.31 -11.46
CA GLY A 231 -6.75 -6.71 -11.99
C GLY A 231 -5.69 -5.60 -11.90
N LEU A 232 -5.87 -4.65 -10.98
CA LEU A 232 -5.04 -3.45 -10.89
C LEU A 232 -3.92 -3.55 -9.84
N LEU A 233 -3.90 -4.60 -9.02
CA LEU A 233 -2.81 -4.83 -8.07
C LEU A 233 -1.61 -5.45 -8.77
N ASP A 234 -0.46 -4.79 -8.69
CA ASP A 234 0.83 -5.38 -9.09
C ASP A 234 1.36 -6.33 -8.04
N ARG A 235 1.07 -6.01 -6.77
CA ARG A 235 1.52 -6.79 -5.62
C ARG A 235 0.50 -6.73 -4.50
N LEU A 236 0.37 -7.82 -3.75
CA LEU A 236 -0.49 -7.91 -2.59
C LEU A 236 0.29 -8.52 -1.43
N HIS A 237 0.34 -7.79 -0.32
CA HIS A 237 0.93 -8.24 0.93
C HIS A 237 -0.19 -8.68 1.89
N VAL A 238 -0.31 -9.97 2.14
CA VAL A 238 -1.28 -10.51 3.10
C VAL A 238 -0.54 -10.92 4.37
N MET A 239 -0.72 -10.13 5.43
CA MET A 239 -0.20 -10.45 6.75
C MET A 239 -1.20 -11.32 7.49
N VAL A 240 -0.74 -12.45 8.02
CA VAL A 240 -1.53 -13.45 8.74
C VAL A 240 -1.02 -13.52 10.17
N ALA A 241 -1.86 -13.08 11.09
CA ALA A 241 -1.62 -13.19 12.52
C ALA A 241 -1.97 -14.59 13.03
N PRO A 242 -1.27 -15.12 14.06
CA PRO A 242 -1.58 -16.39 14.71
C PRO A 242 -2.82 -16.28 15.62
N MET A 243 -3.93 -15.80 15.05
CA MET A 243 -5.20 -15.51 15.71
C MET A 243 -6.33 -16.20 14.95
N ILE A 244 -7.38 -16.64 15.63
CA ILE A 244 -8.61 -17.16 15.01
C ILE A 244 -9.78 -16.30 15.52
N ILE A 245 -10.52 -15.67 14.60
CA ILE A 245 -11.63 -14.75 14.96
C ILE A 245 -12.99 -15.45 14.90
N GLY A 246 -13.16 -16.44 14.02
CA GLY A 246 -14.42 -17.11 13.74
C GLY A 246 -15.23 -16.39 12.66
N SER A 247 -16.48 -16.04 12.96
CA SER A 247 -17.43 -15.46 12.00
C SER A 247 -17.17 -13.97 11.68
N GLY A 248 -15.93 -13.54 11.73
CA GLY A 248 -15.52 -12.17 11.45
C GLY A 248 -15.75 -11.75 9.99
N ARG A 249 -15.45 -10.49 9.71
CA ARG A 249 -15.52 -9.94 8.35
C ARG A 249 -14.39 -10.57 7.50
N PRO A 250 -14.69 -11.15 6.33
CA PRO A 250 -13.67 -11.77 5.48
C PRO A 250 -12.68 -10.73 4.94
N ALA A 251 -11.44 -11.16 4.73
CA ALA A 251 -10.40 -10.30 4.16
C ALA A 251 -10.68 -9.91 2.70
N PHE A 252 -11.22 -10.86 1.94
CA PHE A 252 -11.55 -10.68 0.53
C PHE A 252 -13.05 -10.82 0.30
N SER A 253 -13.58 -9.98 -0.59
CA SER A 253 -14.92 -10.10 -1.15
C SER A 253 -14.78 -10.04 -2.67
N LEU A 254 -14.64 -11.22 -3.27
CA LEU A 254 -14.46 -11.40 -4.70
C LEU A 254 -15.69 -12.09 -5.29
N PRO A 255 -15.92 -11.98 -6.61
CA PRO A 255 -16.97 -12.72 -7.29
C PRO A 255 -16.82 -14.24 -7.08
N GLU A 256 -17.95 -14.94 -7.14
CA GLU A 256 -17.95 -16.40 -7.19
C GLU A 256 -17.24 -16.90 -8.45
N ILE A 257 -16.63 -18.08 -8.33
CA ILE A 257 -16.01 -18.81 -9.45
C ILE A 257 -16.62 -20.21 -9.48
N ASP A 258 -16.85 -20.73 -10.69
CA ASP A 258 -17.41 -22.07 -10.86
C ASP A 258 -16.34 -23.17 -10.77
N GLN A 259 -15.10 -22.85 -11.16
CA GLN A 259 -14.00 -23.83 -11.23
C GLN A 259 -12.73 -23.32 -10.54
N LEU A 260 -11.94 -24.26 -10.00
CA LEU A 260 -10.65 -23.92 -9.35
C LEU A 260 -9.59 -23.37 -10.32
N ASP A 261 -9.78 -23.57 -11.62
CA ASP A 261 -8.91 -23.04 -12.67
C ASP A 261 -9.11 -21.52 -12.86
N ASP A 262 -10.26 -20.99 -12.45
CA ASP A 262 -10.56 -19.55 -12.44
C ASP A 262 -9.94 -18.83 -11.24
N ALA A 263 -9.37 -19.56 -10.28
CA ALA A 263 -8.74 -18.99 -9.10
C ALA A 263 -7.44 -18.25 -9.45
N LEU A 264 -7.24 -17.08 -8.84
CA LEU A 264 -6.00 -16.32 -8.98
C LEU A 264 -4.82 -17.07 -8.33
N ARG A 265 -3.75 -17.32 -9.09
CA ARG A 265 -2.51 -17.97 -8.63
C ARG A 265 -1.27 -17.10 -8.88
N PRO A 266 -1.10 -15.97 -8.15
CA PRO A 266 0.09 -15.14 -8.27
C PRO A 266 1.35 -15.85 -7.78
N ARG A 267 2.52 -15.36 -8.18
CA ARG A 267 3.80 -15.83 -7.63
C ARG A 267 3.90 -15.43 -6.17
N ALA A 268 4.12 -16.39 -5.28
CA ALA A 268 4.13 -16.16 -3.84
C ALA A 268 5.52 -16.34 -3.22
N GLN A 269 5.84 -15.50 -2.23
CA GLN A 269 6.93 -15.70 -1.28
C GLN A 269 6.37 -15.61 0.14
N LEU A 270 6.74 -16.55 1.00
CA LEU A 270 6.43 -16.50 2.43
C LEU A 270 7.57 -15.82 3.17
N VAL A 271 7.25 -14.86 4.03
CA VAL A 271 8.21 -14.14 4.86
C VAL A 271 7.75 -14.19 6.31
N ASN A 272 8.63 -14.62 7.21
CA ASN A 272 8.40 -14.52 8.64
C ASN A 272 8.69 -13.08 9.08
N LEU A 273 7.69 -12.37 9.60
CA LEU A 273 7.88 -11.02 10.13
C LEU A 273 8.19 -11.02 11.64
N GLY A 274 8.16 -12.17 12.31
CA GLY A 274 8.27 -12.29 13.76
C GLY A 274 6.92 -12.66 14.35
N SER A 275 6.13 -11.64 14.73
CA SER A 275 4.78 -11.84 15.29
C SER A 275 3.71 -12.26 14.26
N ASP A 276 3.91 -11.93 12.99
CA ASP A 276 3.01 -12.24 11.87
C ASP A 276 3.74 -13.01 10.76
N MET A 277 2.99 -13.74 9.92
CA MET A 277 3.48 -14.30 8.67
C MET A 277 3.02 -13.45 7.49
N LEU A 278 3.89 -13.18 6.52
CA LEU A 278 3.56 -12.41 5.33
C LEU A 278 3.58 -13.29 4.09
N PHE A 279 2.46 -13.30 3.36
CA PHE A 279 2.43 -13.71 1.97
C PHE A 279 2.67 -12.49 1.09
N ASP A 280 3.82 -12.47 0.42
CA ASP A 280 4.12 -11.55 -0.66
C ASP A 280 3.67 -12.17 -1.99
N LEU A 281 2.64 -11.59 -2.61
CA LEU A 281 2.03 -12.07 -3.83
C LEU A 281 2.31 -11.09 -4.97
N ALA A 282 3.04 -11.51 -5.99
CA ALA A 282 3.30 -10.73 -7.20
C ALA A 282 2.36 -11.17 -8.32
N PHE A 283 1.62 -10.22 -8.87
CA PHE A 283 0.76 -10.44 -10.03
C PHE A 283 1.54 -10.10 -11.30
N GLU A 284 1.59 -11.03 -12.24
CA GLU A 284 2.02 -10.73 -13.59
C GLU A 284 0.84 -10.05 -14.28
N ARG A 285 0.97 -8.77 -14.66
CA ARG A 285 -0.02 -8.15 -15.53
C ARG A 285 -0.11 -9.01 -16.78
N ARG A 286 -1.23 -9.71 -16.96
CA ARG A 286 -1.64 -10.20 -18.27
C ARG A 286 -1.96 -8.94 -19.08
N TRP A 287 -1.00 -8.50 -19.87
CA TRP A 287 -1.28 -7.51 -20.92
C TRP A 287 -2.16 -8.26 -21.92
N ASN A 288 -3.46 -8.00 -21.91
CA ASN A 288 -4.30 -8.24 -23.07
C ASN A 288 -4.07 -7.11 -24.07
#